data_AF-A0A520IRN2-F1
#
_entry.id   AF-A0A520IRN2-F1
#
_cell.length_a   1.000
_cell.length_b   1.000
_cell.length_c   1.000
_cell.angle_alpha   90.00
_cell.angle_beta   90.00
_cell.angle_gamma   90.00
#
_symmetry.space_group_name_H-M   'P 1'
#
loop_
_entity.id
_entity.type
_entity.pdbx_description
1 polymer ?
#
loop_
_entity_poly.entity_id
_entity_poly.type
_entity_poly.pdbx_seq_one_letter_code
_entity_poly.pdbx_strand_id
1 'polypeptide(L)'
;TDTCAAANAASTACVAGTRQYTNSAGDLLYLDTAGASTTTNTGTPYTYSLGTYKETYSGNTASPRLSVGVGVNWTSPFGPLRIDVAKALLKAPGDDDKLITFNIGGQF
;
A
#
# COMPACT_ATOMS: atom_id res chain seq x y z
N THR A 1 -12.20 5.40 16.55
CA THR A 1 -13.10 6.57 16.59
C THR A 1 -12.54 7.57 15.60
N ASP A 2 -13.25 7.78 14.49
CA ASP A 2 -12.85 8.71 13.43
C ASP A 2 -12.65 10.10 14.02
N THR A 3 -11.40 10.57 14.01
CA THR A 3 -11.02 11.90 14.48
C THR A 3 -11.62 13.03 13.63
N CYS A 4 -12.25 12.69 12.49
CA CYS A 4 -12.85 13.65 11.56
C CYS A 4 -14.36 13.85 11.77
N ALA A 5 -15.08 12.88 12.38
CA ALA A 5 -16.52 12.99 12.58
C ALA A 5 -16.87 14.05 13.64
N ALA A 6 -16.04 14.18 14.68
CA ALA A 6 -16.20 15.20 15.72
C ALA A 6 -15.75 16.61 15.28
N ALA A 7 -14.83 16.72 14.31
CA ALA A 7 -14.28 18.00 13.85
C ALA A 7 -15.29 18.79 12.99
N ASN A 8 -16.11 18.11 12.18
CA ASN A 8 -17.14 18.74 11.35
C ASN A 8 -18.29 19.36 12.15
N ALA A 9 -18.58 18.85 13.35
CA ALA A 9 -19.59 19.43 14.24
C ALA A 9 -19.09 20.68 14.99
N ALA A 10 -17.77 20.89 15.06
CA ALA A 10 -17.14 21.96 15.84
C ALA A 10 -16.56 23.10 14.99
N SER A 11 -16.78 23.10 13.66
CA SER A 11 -16.15 24.07 12.71
C SER A 11 -14.64 24.23 12.93
N THR A 12 -14.01 23.21 13.50
CA THR A 12 -12.57 23.15 13.75
C THR A 12 -12.00 22.39 12.57
N ALA A 13 -11.12 23.03 11.80
CA ALA A 13 -10.56 22.46 10.57
C ALA A 13 -10.05 21.03 10.82
N CYS A 14 -10.73 20.05 10.23
CA CYS A 14 -10.15 18.73 10.04
C CYS A 14 -8.98 18.95 9.08
N VAL A 15 -7.74 18.76 9.53
CA VAL A 15 -6.55 18.92 8.68
C VAL A 15 -6.57 17.81 7.63
N ALA A 16 -7.24 18.08 6.51
CA ALA A 16 -6.99 17.40 5.25
C ALA A 16 -5.53 17.67 4.89
N GLY A 17 -4.72 16.62 4.70
CA GLY A 17 -3.33 16.80 4.31
C GLY A 17 -3.25 17.64 3.04
N THR A 18 -2.63 18.82 3.10
CA THR A 18 -2.34 19.64 1.93
C THR A 18 -1.05 19.15 1.29
N ARG A 19 -1.07 18.91 -0.03
CA ARG A 19 0.15 18.62 -0.80
C ARG A 19 0.46 19.80 -1.72
N GLN A 20 1.75 20.04 -1.93
CA GLN A 20 2.22 21.07 -2.86
C GLN A 20 2.18 20.54 -4.29
N TYR A 21 1.77 21.39 -5.23
CA TYR A 21 1.81 21.06 -6.65
C TYR A 21 3.26 20.97 -7.13
N THR A 22 3.50 20.09 -8.10
CA THR A 22 4.78 19.96 -8.80
C THR A 22 4.59 20.18 -10.30
N ASN A 23 5.62 20.70 -10.98
CA ASN A 23 5.60 20.80 -12.45
C ASN A 23 5.84 19.40 -13.07
N SER A 24 5.84 19.32 -14.40
CA SER A 24 6.12 18.08 -15.14
C SER A 24 7.55 17.53 -14.93
N ALA A 25 8.47 18.33 -14.39
CA ALA A 25 9.83 17.94 -14.04
C ALA A 25 9.97 17.51 -12.56
N GLY A 26 8.92 17.67 -11.74
CA GLY A 26 8.92 17.33 -10.32
C GLY A 26 9.29 18.47 -9.37
N ASP A 27 9.56 19.69 -9.86
CA ASP A 27 9.86 20.84 -9.01
C ASP A 27 8.61 21.35 -8.30
N LEU A 28 8.77 21.77 -7.05
CA LEU A 28 7.71 22.34 -6.22
C LEU A 28 7.22 23.71 -6.74
N LEU A 29 5.91 23.93 -6.76
CA LEU A 29 5.28 25.19 -7.17
C LEU A 29 4.94 26.08 -5.97
N TYR A 30 5.20 27.37 -6.10
CA TYR A 30 4.88 28.43 -5.14
C TYR A 30 4.04 29.52 -5.83
N LEU A 31 3.32 30.33 -5.05
CA LEU A 31 2.61 31.52 -5.52
C LEU A 31 3.51 32.75 -5.41
N ASP A 32 3.62 33.52 -6.49
CA ASP A 32 4.20 34.86 -6.42
C ASP A 32 3.20 35.89 -5.85
N THR A 33 3.65 37.15 -5.72
CA THR A 33 2.83 38.27 -5.22
C THR A 33 1.63 38.59 -6.11
N ALA A 34 1.65 38.18 -7.38
CA ALA A 34 0.53 38.34 -8.32
C ALA A 34 -0.41 37.11 -8.33
N GLY A 35 -0.12 36.08 -7.53
CA GLY A 35 -0.88 34.83 -7.48
C GLY A 35 -0.58 33.87 -8.64
N ALA A 36 0.47 34.13 -9.43
CA ALA A 36 0.92 33.23 -10.48
C ALA A 36 1.78 32.10 -9.88
N SER A 37 1.73 30.93 -10.51
CA SER A 37 2.53 29.78 -10.09
C SER A 37 3.97 29.90 -10.62
N THR A 38 4.95 29.72 -9.74
CA THR A 38 6.39 29.75 -10.03
C THR A 38 7.11 28.58 -9.35
N THR A 39 8.28 28.16 -9.86
CA THR A 39 9.14 27.17 -9.21
C THR A 39 10.16 27.81 -8.25
N THR A 40 10.24 29.14 -8.23
CA THR A 40 11.09 29.86 -7.26
C THR A 40 10.40 29.87 -5.90
N ASN A 41 11.15 29.57 -4.84
CA ASN A 41 10.62 29.61 -3.48
C ASN A 41 10.31 31.06 -3.06
N THR A 42 9.04 31.45 -3.14
CA THR A 42 8.51 32.75 -2.70
C THR A 42 7.99 32.72 -1.26
N GLY A 43 8.14 31.60 -0.56
CA GLY A 43 7.61 31.40 0.80
C GLY A 43 6.12 31.07 0.87
N THR A 44 5.39 31.07 -0.26
CA THR A 44 3.95 30.73 -0.32
C THR A 44 3.74 29.47 -1.16
N PRO A 45 3.65 28.26 -0.57
CA PRO A 45 3.46 27.03 -1.32
C PRO A 45 2.14 27.00 -2.10
N TYR A 46 2.15 26.58 -3.37
CA TYR A 46 0.91 26.32 -4.09
C TYR A 46 0.40 24.92 -3.74
N THR A 47 -0.65 24.85 -2.94
CA THR A 47 -1.15 23.57 -2.39
C THR A 47 -2.54 23.21 -2.88
N TYR A 48 -2.81 21.90 -2.96
CA TYR A 48 -4.15 21.35 -3.09
C TYR A 48 -4.55 20.58 -1.83
N SER A 49 -5.83 20.68 -1.48
CA SER A 49 -6.42 19.84 -0.45
C SER A 49 -6.55 18.43 -0.99
N LEU A 50 -6.00 17.46 -0.27
CA LEU A 50 -6.41 16.07 -0.48
C LEU A 50 -7.80 15.87 0.12
N GLY A 51 -8.59 14.99 -0.49
CA GLY A 51 -9.77 14.45 0.19
C GLY A 51 -9.34 13.65 1.43
N THR A 52 -10.27 13.26 2.28
CA THR A 52 -9.94 12.35 3.40
C THR A 52 -9.42 11.02 2.85
N TYR A 53 -8.19 10.66 3.17
CA TYR A 53 -7.60 9.37 2.86
C TYR A 53 -7.11 8.71 4.15
N LYS A 54 -7.15 7.38 4.21
CA LYS A 54 -6.66 6.59 5.33
C LYS A 54 -5.49 5.75 4.86
N GLU A 55 -4.29 6.13 5.27
CA GLU A 55 -3.11 5.29 5.09
C GLU A 55 -3.14 4.17 6.13
N THR A 56 -3.01 2.92 5.69
CA THR A 56 -2.89 1.77 6.59
C THR A 56 -1.54 1.14 6.33
N TYR A 57 -0.62 1.33 7.28
CA TYR A 57 0.69 0.71 7.25
C TYR A 57 0.58 -0.71 7.82
N SER A 58 0.63 -1.72 6.96
CA SER A 58 0.70 -3.11 7.40
C SER A 58 2.12 -3.65 7.22
N GLY A 59 2.72 -4.18 8.29
CA GLY A 59 4.10 -4.69 8.25
C GLY A 59 4.79 -4.77 9.61
N ASN A 60 4.41 -3.95 10.59
CA ASN A 60 4.97 -3.98 11.94
C ASN A 60 4.15 -4.87 12.90
N THR A 61 3.83 -6.09 12.47
CA THR A 61 3.10 -7.06 13.31
C THR A 61 4.09 -8.08 13.86
N ALA A 62 4.17 -8.20 15.20
CA ALA A 62 5.04 -9.19 15.88
C ALA A 62 4.52 -10.64 15.77
N SER A 63 3.32 -10.85 15.21
CA SER A 63 2.70 -12.16 15.08
C SER A 63 3.43 -13.04 14.04
N PRO A 64 3.74 -14.31 14.36
CA PRO A 64 4.35 -15.23 13.42
C PRO A 64 3.39 -15.64 12.29
N ARG A 65 3.91 -15.98 11.11
CA ARG A 65 3.15 -16.61 10.03
C ARG A 65 3.24 -18.13 10.15
N LEU A 66 2.10 -18.82 10.14
CA LEU A 66 2.02 -20.27 10.30
C LEU A 66 1.04 -20.86 9.28
N SER A 67 1.41 -21.94 8.61
CA SER A 67 0.54 -22.70 7.72
C SER A 67 0.65 -24.21 7.98
N VAL A 68 -0.42 -24.93 7.65
CA VAL A 68 -0.47 -26.39 7.67
C VAL A 68 -0.95 -26.88 6.31
N GLY A 69 -0.36 -27.96 5.81
CA GLY A 69 -0.66 -28.44 4.47
C GLY A 69 -0.25 -29.88 4.24
N VAL A 70 -0.74 -30.42 3.13
CA VAL A 70 -0.39 -31.75 2.61
C VAL A 70 0.28 -31.58 1.25
N GLY A 71 1.34 -32.35 1.02
CA GLY A 71 2.07 -32.34 -0.23
C GLY A 71 2.18 -33.74 -0.80
N VAL A 72 1.99 -33.87 -2.12
CA VAL A 72 2.23 -35.10 -2.86
C VAL A 72 3.40 -34.88 -3.80
N ASN A 73 4.37 -35.79 -3.74
CA ASN A 73 5.48 -35.87 -4.67
C ASN A 73 5.27 -37.09 -5.57
N TRP A 74 5.20 -36.86 -6.88
CA TRP A 74 4.98 -37.90 -7.87
C TRP A 74 6.00 -37.79 -9.00
N THR A 75 6.77 -38.86 -9.20
CA THR A 75 7.65 -38.99 -10.38
C THR A 75 6.82 -39.41 -11.58
N SER A 76 6.33 -38.41 -12.32
CA SER A 76 5.51 -38.61 -13.52
C SER A 76 6.39 -38.95 -14.73
N PRO A 77 5.86 -39.66 -15.75
CA PRO A 77 6.55 -39.90 -17.03
C PRO A 77 6.92 -38.61 -17.80
N PHE A 78 6.39 -37.46 -17.38
CA PHE A 78 6.71 -36.13 -17.93
C PHE A 78 7.74 -35.35 -17.07
N GLY A 79 8.29 -35.98 -16.04
CA GLY A 79 9.24 -35.37 -15.09
C GLY A 79 8.69 -35.27 -13.66
N PRO A 80 9.51 -34.88 -12.67
CA PRO A 80 9.08 -34.76 -11.28
C PRO A 80 7.99 -33.70 -11.09
N LEU A 81 6.85 -34.11 -10.50
CA LEU A 81 5.75 -33.24 -10.13
C LEU A 81 5.66 -33.14 -8.61
N ARG A 82 5.65 -31.91 -8.09
CA ARG A 82 5.35 -31.62 -6.68
C ARG A 82 4.12 -30.72 -6.60
N ILE A 83 3.12 -31.16 -5.84
CA ILE A 83 1.91 -30.38 -5.53
C ILE A 83 1.79 -30.27 -4.02
N ASP A 84 1.68 -29.05 -3.52
CA ASP A 84 1.47 -28.75 -2.11
C ASP A 84 0.18 -27.94 -1.95
N VAL A 85 -0.71 -28.37 -1.06
CA VAL A 85 -1.90 -27.64 -0.64
C VAL A 85 -1.73 -27.24 0.82
N ALA A 86 -1.61 -25.93 1.09
CA ALA A 86 -1.36 -25.42 2.42
C ALA A 86 -2.31 -24.29 2.78
N LYS A 87 -2.86 -24.35 3.99
CA LYS A 87 -3.71 -23.31 4.56
C LYS A 87 -2.94 -22.55 5.63
N ALA A 88 -2.88 -21.23 5.49
CA ALA A 88 -2.34 -20.36 6.53
C ALA A 88 -3.30 -20.29 7.74
N LEU A 89 -2.78 -20.65 8.92
CA LEU A 89 -3.44 -20.64 10.22
C LEU A 89 -3.27 -19.28 10.93
N LEU A 90 -2.08 -18.69 10.84
CA LEU A 90 -1.78 -17.36 11.38
C LEU A 90 -1.38 -16.43 10.24
N LYS A 91 -2.06 -15.28 10.17
CA LYS A 91 -1.92 -14.27 9.12
C LYS A 91 -1.86 -12.87 9.72
N ALA A 92 -1.10 -11.99 9.09
CA ALA A 92 -1.15 -10.56 9.34
C ALA A 92 -2.03 -9.85 8.28
N PRO A 93 -2.57 -8.65 8.58
CA PRO A 93 -3.22 -7.84 7.57
C PRO A 93 -2.28 -7.59 6.38
N GLY A 94 -2.74 -7.74 5.15
CA GLY A 94 -1.90 -7.57 3.95
C GLY A 94 -1.07 -8.80 3.55
N ASP A 95 -1.19 -9.95 4.24
CA ASP A 95 -0.63 -11.21 3.75
C ASP A 95 -1.52 -11.79 2.64
N ASP A 96 -0.94 -12.13 1.48
CA ASP A 96 -1.61 -12.86 0.39
C ASP A 96 -1.42 -14.38 0.57
N ASP A 97 -2.49 -15.12 0.90
CA ASP A 97 -2.40 -16.57 1.10
C ASP A 97 -2.55 -17.36 -0.21
N LYS A 98 -1.55 -18.20 -0.50
CA LYS A 98 -1.58 -19.12 -1.64
C LYS A 98 -1.94 -20.52 -1.19
N LEU A 99 -3.16 -20.96 -1.51
CA LEU A 99 -3.66 -22.28 -1.10
C LEU A 99 -2.98 -23.45 -1.81
N ILE A 100 -2.60 -23.29 -3.07
CA ILE A 100 -2.05 -24.35 -3.91
C ILE A 100 -0.74 -23.88 -4.53
N THR A 101 0.32 -24.67 -4.37
CA THR A 101 1.61 -24.46 -5.01
C THR A 101 2.00 -25.73 -5.75
N PHE A 102 2.47 -25.58 -6.99
CA PHE A 102 2.95 -26.71 -7.78
C PHE A 102 4.25 -26.35 -8.47
N ASN A 103 5.15 -27.33 -8.59
CA ASN A 103 6.38 -27.24 -9.37
C ASN A 103 6.41 -28.41 -10.35
N ILE A 104 6.75 -28.14 -11.61
CA ILE A 104 6.88 -29.13 -12.67
C ILE A 104 8.33 -29.08 -13.17
N GLY A 105 9.04 -30.19 -13.09
CA GLY A 105 10.38 -30.31 -13.65
C GLY A 105 10.34 -30.80 -15.09
N GLY A 106 10.51 -29.88 -16.04
CA GLY A 106 10.81 -30.19 -17.44
C GLY A 106 12.02 -29.39 -17.88
N GLN A 107 13.07 -30.06 -18.35
CA GLN A 107 14.18 -29.40 -19.05
C GLN A 107 13.67 -29.11 -20.47
N PHE A 108 13.66 -27.84 -20.88
CA PHE A 108 13.42 -27.46 -22.27
C PHE A 108 14.70 -27.64 -23.08
#